data_AF-A0A1V5GNY9-F1
#
_entry.id   AF-A0A1V5GNY9-F1
#
_cell.length_a   1.000
_cell.length_b   1.000
_cell.length_c   1.000
_cell.angle_alpha   90.00
_cell.angle_beta   90.00
_cell.angle_gamma   90.00
#
_symmetry.space_group_name_H-M   'P 1'
#
loop_
_entity.id
_entity.type
_entity.pdbx_description
1 polymer ?
#
loop_
_entity_poly.entity_id
_entity_poly.type
_entity_poly.pdbx_seq_one_letter_code
_entity_poly.pdbx_strand_id
1 'polypeptide(L)'
;MLGNISTKILYQNCDTILQVSLKKKDQINENYLQSINNNYAQGLVNVRWEKTATRNVLKYNISNMTALSEYIKQTLSQEKYFELIGQVQKILEFCSNVNIPVDNLILKDPKNVYYDVEKHKLFVVCLPLMENNYKCSNTVKFLSTVNKKSNVSITNGNAMNKYSEFLAEKLILQKGKANKNSCFTYNHLYNFLHDTNNIQPARNEAVPENIVPNGKAETESFADMRPGRSNNVQDDGEHTILVSQKAKPKAEVYLTDNSGREYPLDHFPFVIGRKKNNDLSLPGSGTVSGEHAAVISEGGEYFIEDRDSANGTFLNSPPPTAVRG
;
A
#
# COMPACT_ATOMS: atom_id res chain seq x y z
N MET A 1 -29.27 -6.95 1.39
CA MET A 1 -28.50 -7.58 0.29
C MET A 1 -27.97 -6.49 -0.63
N LEU A 2 -26.70 -6.55 -1.00
CA LEU A 2 -26.08 -5.60 -1.94
C LEU A 2 -26.62 -5.83 -3.37
N GLY A 3 -26.86 -4.74 -4.10
CA GLY A 3 -27.43 -4.77 -5.44
C GLY A 3 -26.44 -5.21 -6.52
N ASN A 4 -27.00 -5.66 -7.66
CA ASN A 4 -26.30 -5.68 -8.93
C ASN A 4 -26.67 -4.42 -9.73
N ILE A 5 -25.73 -3.95 -10.55
CA ILE A 5 -25.90 -2.80 -11.44
C ILE A 5 -26.20 -3.26 -12.86
N SER A 6 -27.06 -2.52 -13.56
CA SER A 6 -27.27 -2.66 -15.00
C SER A 6 -26.53 -1.56 -15.75
N THR A 7 -25.68 -1.97 -16.70
CA THR A 7 -24.95 -1.07 -17.61
C THR A 7 -25.47 -1.24 -19.04
N LYS A 8 -25.47 -0.15 -19.81
CA LYS A 8 -25.84 -0.14 -21.25
C LYS A 8 -25.03 0.92 -21.96
N ILE A 9 -24.41 0.58 -23.09
CA ILE A 9 -23.78 1.58 -23.98
C ILE A 9 -24.86 2.23 -24.85
N LEU A 10 -24.77 3.55 -25.01
CA LEU A 10 -25.61 4.38 -25.86
C LEU A 10 -24.72 5.21 -26.79
N TYR A 11 -25.18 5.43 -28.02
CA TYR A 11 -24.56 6.32 -28.99
C TYR A 11 -25.50 7.51 -29.20
N GLN A 12 -25.02 8.73 -28.95
CA GLN A 12 -25.83 9.96 -28.97
C GLN A 12 -24.97 11.10 -29.50
N ASN A 13 -25.38 11.77 -30.59
CA ASN A 13 -24.69 12.97 -31.12
C ASN A 13 -23.16 12.78 -31.30
N CYS A 14 -22.74 11.64 -31.84
CA CYS A 14 -21.35 11.19 -31.96
C CYS A 14 -20.62 10.85 -30.64
N ASP A 15 -21.18 11.17 -29.46
CA ASP A 15 -20.69 10.67 -28.17
C ASP A 15 -21.04 9.18 -27.97
N THR A 16 -20.12 8.44 -27.37
CA THR A 16 -20.36 7.12 -26.78
C THR A 16 -20.52 7.26 -25.26
N ILE A 17 -21.67 6.85 -24.75
CA ILE A 17 -22.06 7.03 -23.35
C ILE A 17 -22.31 5.66 -22.70
N LEU A 18 -21.59 5.37 -21.62
CA LEU A 18 -21.95 4.28 -20.72
C LEU A 18 -23.06 4.77 -19.78
N GLN A 19 -24.26 4.23 -19.94
CA GLN A 19 -25.37 4.45 -19.02
C GLN A 19 -25.38 3.38 -17.92
N VAL A 20 -25.45 3.81 -16.66
CA VAL A 20 -25.53 2.98 -15.48
C VAL A 20 -26.85 3.26 -14.76
N SER A 21 -27.62 2.21 -14.47
CA SER A 21 -28.93 2.32 -13.80
C SER A 21 -28.88 1.85 -12.35
N LEU A 22 -29.35 2.71 -11.45
CA LEU A 22 -29.41 2.53 -10.00
C LEU A 22 -30.87 2.61 -9.50
N LYS A 23 -31.16 2.14 -8.29
CA LYS A 23 -32.53 2.16 -7.74
C LYS A 23 -32.92 3.60 -7.40
N LYS A 24 -34.21 3.91 -7.52
CA LYS A 24 -34.79 5.23 -7.20
C LYS A 24 -34.52 5.69 -5.76
N LYS A 25 -34.37 4.74 -4.83
CA LYS A 25 -34.11 5.02 -3.41
C LYS A 25 -32.64 5.27 -3.07
N ASP A 26 -31.72 5.00 -4.00
CA ASP A 26 -30.29 5.18 -3.73
C ASP A 26 -29.98 6.69 -3.73
N GLN A 27 -29.29 7.16 -2.69
CA GLN A 27 -28.90 8.56 -2.58
C GLN A 27 -27.59 8.80 -3.33
N ILE A 28 -27.63 9.74 -4.27
CA ILE A 28 -26.46 10.23 -5.00
C ILE A 28 -25.83 11.36 -4.19
N ASN A 29 -24.52 11.33 -4.03
CA ASN A 29 -23.75 12.39 -3.38
C ASN A 29 -23.25 13.37 -4.45
N GLU A 30 -23.86 14.57 -4.50
CA GLU A 30 -23.52 15.58 -5.53
C GLU A 30 -22.10 16.13 -5.37
N ASN A 31 -21.62 16.33 -4.14
CA ASN A 31 -20.24 16.77 -3.89
C ASN A 31 -19.23 15.73 -4.39
N TYR A 32 -19.48 14.45 -4.10
CA TYR A 32 -18.66 13.34 -4.59
C TYR A 32 -18.77 13.19 -6.12
N LEU A 33 -19.93 13.42 -6.72
CA LEU A 33 -20.10 13.50 -8.18
C LEU A 33 -19.21 14.60 -8.78
N GLN A 34 -19.20 15.78 -8.18
CA GLN A 34 -18.33 16.88 -8.61
C GLN A 34 -16.84 16.54 -8.40
N SER A 35 -16.47 15.89 -7.29
CA SER A 35 -15.12 15.38 -7.06
C SER A 35 -14.69 14.36 -8.13
N ILE A 36 -15.56 13.45 -8.58
CA ILE A 36 -15.25 12.52 -9.68
C ILE A 36 -14.94 13.31 -10.96
N ASN A 37 -15.79 14.29 -11.32
CA ASN A 37 -15.64 15.08 -12.54
C ASN A 37 -14.39 15.99 -12.54
N ASN A 38 -14.06 16.57 -11.39
CA ASN A 38 -12.85 17.38 -11.24
C ASN A 38 -11.57 16.54 -11.35
N ASN A 39 -11.65 15.23 -11.11
CA ASN A 39 -10.51 14.31 -11.09
C ASN A 39 -10.44 13.39 -12.33
N TYR A 40 -10.98 13.84 -13.46
CA TYR A 40 -10.79 13.19 -14.76
C TYR A 40 -9.31 12.92 -15.07
N ALA A 41 -8.45 13.89 -14.76
CA ALA A 41 -7.01 13.78 -14.93
C ALA A 41 -6.34 12.66 -14.08
N GLN A 42 -7.05 12.08 -13.11
CA GLN A 42 -6.58 10.97 -12.28
C GLN A 42 -7.16 9.60 -12.69
N GLY A 43 -7.76 9.51 -13.89
CA GLY A 43 -8.27 8.24 -14.42
C GLY A 43 -9.67 7.88 -13.95
N LEU A 44 -10.49 8.88 -13.57
CA LEU A 44 -11.92 8.70 -13.32
C LEU A 44 -12.74 9.16 -14.53
N VAL A 45 -13.77 8.41 -14.93
CA VAL A 45 -14.63 8.82 -16.06
C VAL A 45 -15.64 9.88 -15.60
N ASN A 46 -15.74 10.98 -16.36
CA ASN A 46 -16.73 12.04 -16.12
C ASN A 46 -18.16 11.51 -16.19
N VAL A 47 -18.97 11.90 -15.21
CA VAL A 47 -20.33 11.43 -14.95
C VAL A 47 -21.34 12.59 -14.91
N ARG A 48 -22.50 12.36 -15.52
CA ARG A 48 -23.71 13.17 -15.35
C ARG A 48 -24.80 12.32 -14.70
N TRP A 49 -25.53 12.88 -13.76
CA TRP A 49 -26.66 12.22 -13.10
C TRP A 49 -27.99 12.78 -13.61
N GLU A 50 -28.92 11.88 -13.90
CA GLU A 50 -30.30 12.17 -14.26
C GLU A 50 -31.24 11.32 -13.40
N LYS A 51 -32.21 11.97 -12.75
CA LYS A 51 -33.25 11.32 -11.95
C LYS A 51 -34.47 11.08 -12.82
N THR A 52 -34.87 9.82 -13.03
CA THR A 52 -36.10 9.49 -13.77
C THR A 52 -37.22 9.07 -12.82
N ALA A 53 -38.44 8.93 -13.35
CA ALA A 53 -39.60 8.51 -12.57
C ALA A 53 -39.40 7.16 -11.83
N THR A 54 -38.56 6.26 -12.37
CA THR A 54 -38.38 4.88 -11.90
C THR A 54 -36.99 4.53 -11.38
N ARG A 55 -35.95 5.29 -11.74
CA ARG A 55 -34.54 4.98 -11.41
C ARG A 55 -33.66 6.22 -11.34
N ASN A 56 -32.50 6.08 -10.69
CA ASN A 56 -31.39 7.01 -10.87
C ASN A 56 -30.54 6.52 -12.05
N VAL A 57 -30.16 7.43 -12.95
CA VAL A 57 -29.37 7.14 -14.14
C VAL A 57 -28.08 7.94 -14.10
N LEU A 58 -26.95 7.27 -14.22
CA LEU A 58 -25.64 7.90 -14.37
C LEU A 58 -25.17 7.68 -15.81
N LYS A 59 -24.68 8.73 -16.46
CA LYS A 59 -24.17 8.74 -17.83
C LYS A 59 -22.71 9.12 -17.81
N TYR A 60 -21.84 8.22 -18.26
CA TYR A 60 -20.41 8.42 -18.32
C TYR A 60 -19.97 8.59 -19.78
N ASN A 61 -19.25 9.68 -20.11
CA ASN A 61 -18.73 9.87 -21.46
C ASN A 61 -17.44 9.04 -21.63
N ILE A 62 -17.48 8.08 -22.56
CA ILE A 62 -16.38 7.15 -22.88
C ILE A 62 -15.97 7.27 -24.36
N SER A 63 -16.29 8.40 -24.99
CA SER A 63 -15.94 8.68 -26.39
C SER A 63 -14.43 8.64 -26.58
N ASN A 64 -13.99 8.10 -27.72
CA ASN A 64 -12.59 7.88 -28.09
C ASN A 64 -11.82 6.94 -27.14
N MET A 65 -12.50 6.21 -26.23
CA MET A 65 -11.89 5.19 -25.39
C MET A 65 -12.25 3.78 -25.86
N THR A 66 -11.29 2.87 -25.77
CA THR A 66 -11.50 1.43 -26.02
C THR A 66 -11.79 0.72 -24.69
N ALA A 67 -12.77 -0.18 -24.65
CA ALA A 67 -12.99 -1.02 -23.46
C ALA A 67 -11.75 -1.88 -23.20
N LEU A 68 -11.29 -1.97 -21.94
CA LEU A 68 -10.06 -2.66 -21.58
C LEU A 68 -10.10 -4.14 -22.00
N SER A 69 -11.27 -4.78 -21.96
CA SER A 69 -11.48 -6.14 -22.46
C SER A 69 -11.16 -6.35 -23.94
N GLU A 70 -11.19 -5.30 -24.75
CA GLU A 70 -10.83 -5.31 -26.18
C GLU A 70 -9.38 -4.91 -26.40
N TYR A 71 -8.88 -3.90 -25.66
CA TYR A 71 -7.49 -3.48 -25.71
C TYR A 71 -6.52 -4.63 -25.40
N ILE A 72 -6.77 -5.39 -24.33
CA ILE A 72 -5.87 -6.48 -23.90
C ILE A 72 -5.87 -7.73 -24.80
N LYS A 73 -6.75 -7.80 -25.82
CA LYS A 73 -6.71 -8.87 -26.83
C LYS A 73 -5.59 -8.64 -27.86
N GLN A 74 -5.23 -7.38 -28.07
CA GLN A 74 -4.10 -7.00 -28.92
C GLN A 74 -2.80 -7.48 -28.25
N THR A 75 -1.78 -7.80 -29.03
CA THR A 75 -0.49 -8.21 -28.47
C THR A 75 0.18 -7.03 -27.77
N LEU A 76 0.27 -7.08 -26.44
CA LEU A 76 0.93 -6.09 -25.60
C LEU A 76 2.35 -6.55 -25.25
N SER A 77 3.31 -5.64 -25.25
CA SER A 77 4.62 -5.93 -24.63
C SER A 77 4.47 -6.06 -23.11
N GLN A 78 5.32 -6.87 -22.49
CA GLN A 78 5.36 -7.02 -21.02
C GLN A 78 5.51 -5.68 -20.29
N GLU A 79 6.31 -4.75 -20.83
CA GLU A 79 6.45 -3.38 -20.32
C GLU A 79 5.12 -2.62 -20.30
N LYS A 80 4.46 -2.47 -21.46
CA LYS A 80 3.14 -1.82 -21.59
C LYS A 80 2.07 -2.50 -20.73
N TYR A 81 2.18 -3.81 -20.51
CA TYR A 81 1.32 -4.53 -19.60
C TYR A 81 1.54 -4.09 -18.14
N PHE A 82 2.78 -4.02 -17.66
CA PHE A 82 3.05 -3.55 -16.30
C PHE A 82 2.82 -2.04 -16.11
N GLU A 83 3.01 -1.21 -17.14
CA GLU A 83 2.57 0.19 -17.15
C GLU A 83 1.05 0.29 -16.91
N LEU A 84 0.26 -0.50 -17.63
CA LEU A 84 -1.20 -0.57 -17.49
C LEU A 84 -1.59 -1.00 -16.06
N ILE A 85 -0.91 -1.99 -15.47
CA ILE A 85 -1.14 -2.40 -14.07
C ILE A 85 -0.72 -1.28 -13.09
N GLY A 86 0.37 -0.55 -13.35
CA GLY A 86 0.78 0.63 -12.60
C GLY A 86 -0.25 1.76 -12.65
N GLN A 87 -0.96 1.93 -13.78
CA GLN A 87 -2.09 2.87 -13.84
C GLN A 87 -3.27 2.43 -12.96
N VAL A 88 -3.56 1.12 -12.86
CA VAL A 88 -4.56 0.61 -11.90
C VAL A 88 -4.12 0.92 -10.46
N GLN A 89 -2.84 0.71 -10.12
CA GLN A 89 -2.28 1.03 -8.80
C GLN A 89 -2.48 2.51 -8.47
N LYS A 90 -2.08 3.43 -9.37
CA LYS A 90 -2.21 4.89 -9.18
C LYS A 90 -3.65 5.35 -9.01
N ILE A 91 -4.60 4.77 -9.75
CA ILE A 91 -6.04 5.08 -9.59
C ILE A 91 -6.55 4.65 -8.21
N LEU A 92 -6.13 3.48 -7.72
CA LEU A 92 -6.51 2.98 -6.38
C LEU A 92 -5.90 3.81 -5.25
N GLU A 93 -4.63 4.20 -5.40
CA GLU A 93 -3.92 5.11 -4.49
C GLU A 93 -4.61 6.47 -4.44
N PHE A 94 -4.85 7.08 -5.60
CA PHE A 94 -5.59 8.34 -5.70
C PHE A 94 -6.94 8.24 -4.99
N CYS A 95 -7.72 7.19 -5.26
CA CYS A 95 -9.01 7.00 -4.60
C CYS A 95 -8.89 6.91 -3.08
N SER A 96 -7.85 6.23 -2.57
CA SER A 96 -7.59 6.19 -1.12
C SER A 96 -7.26 7.58 -0.55
N ASN A 97 -6.48 8.39 -1.28
CA ASN A 97 -6.00 9.70 -0.83
C ASN A 97 -7.09 10.78 -0.84
N VAL A 98 -8.11 10.65 -1.71
CA VAL A 98 -9.28 11.55 -1.74
C VAL A 98 -10.53 10.93 -1.11
N ASN A 99 -10.38 9.92 -0.26
CA ASN A 99 -11.46 9.24 0.47
C ASN A 99 -12.59 8.66 -0.42
N ILE A 100 -12.29 8.35 -1.68
CA ILE A 100 -13.19 7.68 -2.62
C ILE A 100 -13.21 6.17 -2.31
N PRO A 101 -14.35 5.58 -1.91
CA PRO A 101 -14.39 4.15 -1.59
C PRO A 101 -14.11 3.29 -2.82
N VAL A 102 -13.09 2.44 -2.75
CA VAL A 102 -12.73 1.49 -3.83
C VAL A 102 -13.90 0.56 -4.19
N ASP A 103 -14.83 0.32 -3.26
CA ASP A 103 -16.05 -0.46 -3.49
C ASP A 103 -17.04 0.19 -4.47
N ASN A 104 -16.96 1.52 -4.66
CA ASN A 104 -17.77 2.28 -5.63
C ASN A 104 -17.17 2.33 -7.04
N LEU A 105 -15.93 1.86 -7.23
CA LEU A 105 -15.35 1.67 -8.56
C LEU A 105 -15.95 0.44 -9.24
N ILE A 106 -16.25 0.51 -10.54
CA ILE A 106 -16.79 -0.64 -11.32
C ILE A 106 -15.64 -1.57 -11.78
N LEU A 107 -14.82 -2.01 -10.83
CA LEU A 107 -13.67 -2.90 -11.03
C LEU A 107 -14.05 -4.38 -10.85
N LYS A 108 -14.93 -4.88 -11.73
CA LYS A 108 -15.41 -6.29 -11.71
C LYS A 108 -15.26 -7.02 -13.03
N ASP A 109 -15.32 -6.30 -14.15
CA ASP A 109 -15.15 -6.84 -15.50
C ASP A 109 -14.38 -5.80 -16.34
N PRO A 110 -13.30 -6.18 -17.04
CA PRO A 110 -12.57 -5.31 -17.98
C PRO A 110 -13.44 -4.64 -19.05
N LYS A 111 -14.68 -5.09 -19.27
CA LYS A 111 -15.66 -4.40 -20.14
C LYS A 111 -16.11 -3.02 -19.64
N ASN A 112 -15.99 -2.74 -18.33
CA ASN A 112 -16.43 -1.48 -17.70
C ASN A 112 -15.25 -0.57 -17.30
N VAL A 113 -14.04 -0.92 -17.73
CA VAL A 113 -12.83 -0.10 -17.60
C VAL A 113 -12.40 0.29 -19.01
N TYR A 114 -11.90 1.50 -19.19
CA TYR A 114 -11.67 2.09 -20.50
C TYR A 114 -10.23 2.57 -20.62
N TYR A 115 -9.65 2.44 -21.81
CA TYR A 115 -8.30 2.87 -22.13
C TYR A 115 -8.35 3.82 -23.32
N ASP A 116 -7.83 5.03 -23.10
CA ASP A 116 -7.63 6.05 -24.12
C ASP A 116 -6.27 5.77 -24.78
N VAL A 117 -6.32 5.34 -26.05
CA VAL A 117 -5.14 4.90 -26.80
C VAL A 117 -4.25 6.09 -27.17
N GLU A 118 -4.84 7.26 -27.42
CA GLU A 118 -4.10 8.48 -27.78
C GLU A 118 -3.38 9.09 -26.57
N LYS A 119 -4.03 9.08 -25.40
CA LYS A 119 -3.46 9.60 -24.14
C LYS A 119 -2.68 8.55 -23.36
N HIS A 120 -2.59 7.33 -23.87
CA HIS A 120 -2.02 6.15 -23.20
C HIS A 120 -2.55 5.91 -21.78
N LYS A 121 -3.83 6.22 -21.53
CA LYS A 121 -4.36 6.41 -20.18
C LYS A 121 -5.58 5.55 -19.86
N LEU A 122 -5.54 4.92 -18.68
CA LEU A 122 -6.63 4.14 -18.12
C LEU A 122 -7.65 5.03 -17.40
N PHE A 123 -8.93 4.70 -17.59
CA PHE A 123 -10.07 5.35 -16.96
C PHE A 123 -11.03 4.31 -16.34
N VAL A 124 -11.45 4.58 -15.10
CA VAL A 124 -12.34 3.73 -14.31
C VAL A 124 -13.64 4.46 -14.01
N VAL A 125 -14.75 3.74 -14.14
CA VAL A 125 -16.10 4.24 -13.83
C VAL A 125 -16.32 4.18 -12.31
N CYS A 126 -16.73 5.28 -11.70
CA CYS A 126 -16.93 5.40 -10.24
C CYS A 126 -18.35 5.87 -9.91
N LEU A 127 -18.96 5.29 -8.87
CA LEU A 127 -20.35 5.54 -8.48
C LEU A 127 -20.44 6.58 -7.34
N PRO A 128 -21.02 7.78 -7.56
CA PRO A 128 -21.21 8.80 -6.54
C PRO A 128 -22.35 8.45 -5.55
N LEU A 129 -22.21 7.38 -4.79
CA LEU A 129 -23.20 6.90 -3.82
C LEU A 129 -22.90 7.42 -2.40
N MET A 130 -23.94 7.73 -1.63
CA MET A 130 -23.82 7.99 -0.19
C MET A 130 -23.57 6.71 0.63
N GLU A 131 -24.08 5.57 0.16
CA GLU A 131 -23.96 4.26 0.81
C GLU A 131 -23.42 3.23 -0.18
N ASN A 132 -22.47 2.39 0.24
CA ASN A 132 -21.86 1.34 -0.58
C ASN A 132 -22.83 0.13 -0.77
N ASN A 133 -23.97 0.38 -1.40
CA ASN A 133 -25.09 -0.56 -1.55
C ASN A 133 -24.93 -1.60 -2.67
N TYR A 134 -23.78 -1.65 -3.33
CA TYR A 134 -23.53 -2.47 -4.51
C TYR A 134 -22.18 -3.22 -4.45
N LYS A 135 -22.11 -4.42 -5.05
CA LYS A 135 -20.84 -5.17 -5.21
C LYS A 135 -20.21 -4.89 -6.58
N CYS A 136 -19.62 -3.70 -6.72
CA CYS A 136 -19.09 -3.18 -7.99
C CYS A 136 -17.60 -3.44 -8.19
N SER A 137 -16.85 -3.56 -7.10
CA SER A 137 -15.40 -3.77 -7.12
C SER A 137 -15.01 -5.13 -6.58
N ASN A 138 -14.01 -5.74 -7.21
CA ASN A 138 -13.18 -6.80 -6.66
C ASN A 138 -11.83 -6.72 -7.37
N THR A 139 -10.93 -5.92 -6.80
CA THR A 139 -9.66 -5.53 -7.44
C THR A 139 -8.81 -6.75 -7.81
N VAL A 140 -8.63 -7.71 -6.90
CA VAL A 140 -7.84 -8.92 -7.16
C VAL A 140 -8.44 -9.77 -8.29
N LYS A 141 -9.76 -9.97 -8.28
CA LYS A 141 -10.44 -10.74 -9.33
C LYS A 141 -10.42 -10.01 -10.67
N PHE A 142 -10.53 -8.69 -10.67
CA PHE A 142 -10.37 -7.86 -11.86
C PHE A 142 -8.96 -8.02 -12.45
N LEU A 143 -7.90 -7.77 -11.66
CA LEU A 143 -6.50 -7.93 -12.08
C LEU A 143 -6.22 -9.35 -12.58
N SER A 144 -6.71 -10.38 -11.87
CA SER A 144 -6.61 -11.79 -12.29
C SER A 144 -7.35 -12.08 -13.59
N THR A 145 -8.46 -11.38 -13.87
CA THR A 145 -9.22 -11.53 -15.12
C THR A 145 -8.54 -10.81 -16.27
N VAL A 146 -7.91 -9.66 -16.01
CA VAL A 146 -7.02 -8.97 -16.97
C VAL A 146 -5.84 -9.87 -17.30
N ASN A 147 -5.07 -10.34 -16.30
CA ASN A 147 -3.90 -11.20 -16.48
C ASN A 147 -4.19 -12.45 -17.33
N LYS A 148 -5.31 -13.15 -17.07
CA LYS A 148 -5.73 -14.35 -17.81
C LYS A 148 -6.25 -14.11 -19.22
N LYS A 149 -6.63 -12.87 -19.57
CA LYS A 149 -7.19 -12.51 -20.88
C LYS A 149 -6.24 -11.66 -21.73
N SER A 150 -5.11 -11.23 -21.15
CA SER A 150 -4.16 -10.36 -21.84
C SER A 150 -3.25 -11.18 -22.73
N ASN A 151 -3.15 -10.80 -23.99
CA ASN A 151 -2.20 -11.35 -24.93
C ASN A 151 -0.86 -10.63 -24.78
N VAL A 152 0.03 -11.12 -23.91
CA VAL A 152 1.29 -10.45 -23.57
C VAL A 152 2.47 -11.16 -24.23
N SER A 153 3.32 -10.43 -24.95
CA SER A 153 4.64 -10.93 -25.36
C SER A 153 5.60 -10.88 -24.18
N ILE A 154 5.83 -12.06 -23.59
CA ILE A 154 6.64 -12.25 -22.39
C ILE A 154 8.13 -12.16 -22.75
N THR A 155 8.84 -11.24 -22.11
CA THR A 155 10.31 -11.08 -22.21
C THR A 155 11.02 -11.59 -20.95
N ASN A 156 10.39 -11.45 -19.78
CA ASN A 156 10.85 -11.98 -18.50
C ASN A 156 9.72 -12.80 -17.85
N GLY A 157 9.76 -14.11 -18.08
CA GLY A 157 8.76 -15.05 -17.55
C GLY A 157 8.74 -15.17 -16.02
N ASN A 158 9.87 -14.91 -15.34
CA ASN A 158 9.94 -14.95 -13.88
C ASN A 158 9.04 -13.84 -13.27
N ALA A 159 9.14 -12.61 -13.78
CA ALA A 159 8.28 -11.51 -13.34
C ALA A 159 6.77 -11.78 -13.58
N MET A 160 6.43 -12.39 -14.73
CA MET A 160 5.05 -12.74 -15.06
C MET A 160 4.48 -13.89 -14.20
N ASN A 161 5.32 -14.87 -13.85
CA ASN A 161 4.97 -15.94 -12.93
C ASN A 161 4.77 -15.40 -11.51
N LYS A 162 5.72 -14.61 -10.98
CA LYS A 162 5.59 -13.94 -9.68
C LYS A 162 4.33 -13.10 -9.57
N TYR A 163 3.96 -12.36 -10.63
CA TYR A 163 2.71 -11.60 -10.64
C TYR A 163 1.47 -12.51 -10.59
N SER A 164 1.50 -13.62 -11.33
CA SER A 164 0.40 -14.59 -11.37
C SER A 164 0.24 -15.33 -10.03
N GLU A 165 1.34 -15.64 -9.34
CA GLU A 165 1.38 -16.22 -8.00
C GLU A 165 0.87 -15.24 -6.94
N PHE A 166 1.36 -14.00 -6.94
CA PHE A 166 0.87 -12.91 -6.09
C PHE A 166 -0.66 -12.72 -6.22
N LEU A 167 -1.17 -12.68 -7.44
CA LEU A 167 -2.62 -12.61 -7.67
C LEU A 167 -3.35 -13.86 -7.16
N ALA A 168 -2.80 -15.07 -7.34
CA ALA A 168 -3.39 -16.31 -6.86
C ALA A 168 -3.46 -16.38 -5.32
N GLU A 169 -2.41 -15.94 -4.63
CA GLU A 169 -2.36 -15.83 -3.17
C GLU A 169 -3.45 -14.88 -2.64
N LYS A 170 -3.52 -13.65 -3.17
CA LYS A 170 -4.57 -12.69 -2.76
C LYS A 170 -5.98 -13.16 -3.17
N LEU A 171 -6.13 -13.93 -4.26
CA LEU A 171 -7.40 -14.59 -4.63
C LEU A 171 -7.85 -15.65 -3.61
N ILE A 172 -6.91 -16.32 -2.94
CA ILE A 172 -7.20 -17.28 -1.87
C ILE A 172 -7.58 -16.54 -0.59
N LEU A 173 -6.83 -15.52 -0.18
CA LEU A 173 -7.09 -14.74 1.04
C LEU A 173 -8.46 -14.04 1.05
N GLN A 174 -8.99 -13.65 -0.12
CA GLN A 174 -10.34 -13.09 -0.20
C GLN A 174 -11.48 -14.15 -0.09
N LYS A 175 -11.20 -15.45 -0.11
CA LYS A 175 -12.23 -16.49 0.10
C LYS A 175 -12.80 -16.35 1.52
N GLY A 176 -14.11 -16.57 1.68
CA GLY A 176 -14.80 -16.37 2.97
C GLY A 176 -15.03 -14.91 3.42
N LYS A 177 -14.17 -13.94 3.06
CA LYS A 177 -14.32 -12.52 3.49
C LYS A 177 -15.59 -11.86 2.94
N ALA A 178 -16.23 -11.01 3.76
CA ALA A 178 -17.47 -10.30 3.40
C ALA A 178 -17.22 -9.16 2.38
N ASN A 179 -16.26 -8.27 2.67
CA ASN A 179 -15.65 -7.38 1.69
C ASN A 179 -14.54 -8.15 0.94
N LYS A 180 -14.39 -7.91 -0.38
CA LYS A 180 -13.36 -8.54 -1.22
C LYS A 180 -12.14 -7.66 -1.45
N ASN A 181 -12.25 -6.36 -1.19
CA ASN A 181 -11.13 -5.42 -1.26
C ASN A 181 -10.40 -5.27 0.09
N SER A 182 -10.89 -5.86 1.19
CA SER A 182 -10.26 -5.72 2.51
C SER A 182 -8.90 -6.41 2.66
N CYS A 183 -8.52 -7.29 1.74
CA CYS A 183 -7.21 -7.99 1.74
C CYS A 183 -6.33 -7.60 0.55
N PHE A 184 -6.62 -6.46 -0.09
CA PHE A 184 -5.84 -5.94 -1.20
C PHE A 184 -5.94 -4.42 -1.27
N THR A 185 -4.80 -3.75 -1.21
CA THR A 185 -4.70 -2.28 -1.25
C THR A 185 -3.75 -1.85 -2.36
N TYR A 186 -3.73 -0.56 -2.68
CA TYR A 186 -2.79 -0.01 -3.66
C TYR A 186 -1.33 -0.29 -3.28
N ASN A 187 -0.99 -0.27 -1.98
CA ASN A 187 0.36 -0.60 -1.48
C ASN A 187 0.80 -2.04 -1.83
N HIS A 188 -0.10 -3.03 -1.78
CA HIS A 188 0.26 -4.40 -2.17
C HIS A 188 0.69 -4.47 -3.63
N LEU A 189 0.03 -3.70 -4.50
CA LEU A 189 0.36 -3.65 -5.92
C LEU A 189 1.56 -2.74 -6.20
N TYR A 190 1.72 -1.65 -5.44
CA TYR A 190 2.89 -0.78 -5.49
C TYR A 190 4.16 -1.54 -5.13
N ASN A 191 4.18 -2.23 -3.98
CA ASN A 191 5.31 -3.02 -3.53
C ASN A 191 5.67 -4.07 -4.59
N PHE A 192 4.69 -4.87 -5.06
CA PHE A 192 4.93 -5.83 -6.13
C PHE A 192 5.65 -5.22 -7.35
N LEU A 193 5.19 -4.06 -7.84
CA LEU A 193 5.74 -3.40 -9.03
C LEU A 193 7.14 -2.79 -8.79
N HIS A 194 7.52 -2.49 -7.56
CA HIS A 194 8.83 -1.91 -7.22
C HIS A 194 9.83 -2.98 -6.74
N ASP A 195 9.37 -4.01 -6.02
CA ASP A 195 10.16 -5.18 -5.63
C ASP A 195 10.66 -5.93 -6.86
N THR A 196 9.88 -5.99 -7.95
CA THR A 196 10.34 -6.55 -9.23
C THR A 196 11.47 -5.76 -9.88
N ASN A 197 11.59 -4.46 -9.58
CA ASN A 197 12.66 -3.60 -10.13
C ASN A 197 13.97 -3.71 -9.31
N ASN A 198 13.91 -4.23 -8.09
CA ASN A 198 15.07 -4.45 -7.21
C ASN A 198 15.68 -5.87 -7.32
N ILE A 199 15.24 -6.68 -8.28
CA ILE A 199 15.84 -7.99 -8.55
C ILE A 199 17.19 -7.78 -9.25
N GLN A 200 18.26 -7.66 -8.46
CA GLN A 200 19.62 -7.92 -8.97
C GLN A 200 19.64 -9.31 -9.62
N PRO A 201 20.34 -9.50 -10.76
CA PRO A 201 20.51 -10.83 -11.32
C PRO A 201 21.16 -11.71 -10.26
N ALA A 202 20.58 -12.90 -10.03
CA ALA A 202 21.03 -13.79 -8.96
C ALA A 202 22.54 -13.98 -9.04
N ARG A 203 23.27 -13.58 -7.98
CA ARG A 203 24.65 -14.02 -7.80
C ARG A 203 24.59 -15.54 -7.74
N ASN A 204 25.23 -16.20 -8.70
CA ASN A 204 25.41 -17.65 -8.69
C ASN A 204 25.97 -18.04 -7.31
N GLU A 205 25.26 -18.91 -6.59
CA GLU A 205 25.73 -19.49 -5.35
C GLU A 205 26.93 -20.39 -5.68
N ALA A 206 28.13 -19.82 -5.60
CA ALA A 206 29.36 -20.58 -5.63
C ALA A 206 29.44 -21.42 -4.36
N VAL A 207 29.21 -22.72 -4.50
CA VAL A 207 29.31 -23.72 -3.43
C VAL A 207 30.69 -23.64 -2.76
N PRO A 208 30.79 -23.37 -1.45
CA PRO A 208 32.05 -23.50 -0.72
C PRO A 208 32.30 -24.98 -0.45
N GLU A 209 33.28 -25.56 -1.15
CA GLU A 209 33.77 -26.91 -0.87
C GLU A 209 34.56 -26.99 0.44
N ASN A 210 34.39 -28.13 1.12
CA ASN A 210 35.33 -28.77 2.04
C ASN A 210 35.65 -28.12 3.39
N ILE A 211 34.95 -28.64 4.42
CA ILE A 211 35.40 -28.67 5.81
C ILE A 211 36.41 -29.82 5.99
N VAL A 212 37.61 -29.55 6.49
CA VAL A 212 38.47 -30.54 7.16
C VAL A 212 39.05 -29.91 8.44
N PRO A 213 38.98 -30.55 9.62
CA PRO A 213 39.29 -29.91 10.88
C PRO A 213 40.74 -30.17 11.35
N ASN A 214 41.28 -29.24 12.14
CA ASN A 214 42.25 -29.57 13.19
C ASN A 214 42.19 -28.53 14.32
N GLY A 215 42.66 -28.83 15.53
CA GLY A 215 42.47 -27.92 16.67
C GLY A 215 43.47 -28.04 17.82
N LYS A 216 43.07 -27.44 18.95
CA LYS A 216 43.70 -27.38 20.29
C LYS A 216 44.87 -26.41 20.52
N ALA A 217 44.76 -25.73 21.68
CA ALA A 217 45.84 -25.28 22.59
C ALA A 217 46.85 -24.24 22.06
N GLU A 218 47.54 -23.42 22.87
CA GLU A 218 47.37 -23.01 24.28
C GLU A 218 48.11 -21.65 24.47
N THR A 219 47.56 -20.81 25.35
CA THR A 219 48.16 -19.81 26.27
C THR A 219 49.56 -19.18 26.10
N GLU A 220 49.69 -17.96 26.67
CA GLU A 220 50.93 -17.26 27.10
C GLU A 220 51.76 -16.49 26.05
N SER A 221 52.58 -15.47 26.39
CA SER A 221 52.56 -14.39 27.41
C SER A 221 53.75 -13.43 27.13
N PHE A 222 53.83 -12.24 27.78
CA PHE A 222 54.93 -11.23 27.69
C PHE A 222 55.20 -10.57 26.31
N ALA A 223 55.74 -9.35 26.20
CA ALA A 223 55.87 -8.20 27.11
C ALA A 223 56.17 -6.95 26.25
N ASP A 224 55.89 -5.74 26.76
CA ASP A 224 56.93 -4.70 26.77
C ASP A 224 56.66 -3.55 27.74
N MET A 225 57.74 -3.08 28.37
CA MET A 225 57.86 -1.93 29.28
C MET A 225 58.62 -0.84 28.48
N ARG A 226 58.47 0.48 28.63
CA ARG A 226 58.80 1.35 29.81
C ARG A 226 58.68 2.87 29.40
N PRO A 227 59.07 3.91 30.17
CA PRO A 227 58.07 4.92 30.61
C PRO A 227 58.46 6.43 30.49
N GLY A 228 57.55 7.32 30.92
CA GLY A 228 57.81 8.68 31.42
C GLY A 228 56.52 9.24 32.09
N ARG A 229 56.45 9.57 33.39
CA ARG A 229 57.13 10.65 34.18
C ARG A 229 56.67 12.04 33.69
N SER A 230 56.04 12.98 34.44
CA SER A 230 55.67 13.18 35.87
C SER A 230 54.63 14.35 35.94
N ASN A 231 53.95 14.80 37.02
CA ASN A 231 53.90 14.50 38.47
C ASN A 231 52.59 15.08 39.11
N ASN A 232 52.29 14.71 40.37
CA ASN A 232 51.68 15.41 41.56
C ASN A 232 50.79 16.68 41.39
N VAL A 233 49.77 16.97 42.22
CA VAL A 233 49.72 17.06 43.71
C VAL A 233 48.27 16.93 44.26
N GLN A 234 48.13 16.25 45.42
CA GLN A 234 47.14 16.29 46.55
C GLN A 234 45.73 16.91 46.32
N ASP A 235 44.61 16.21 46.58
CA ASP A 235 43.94 15.95 47.90
C ASP A 235 43.27 17.24 48.48
N ASP A 236 42.20 17.25 49.30
CA ASP A 236 41.59 16.27 50.21
C ASP A 236 40.17 15.76 49.78
N GLY A 237 39.21 15.60 50.71
CA GLY A 237 37.87 15.00 50.49
C GLY A 237 36.64 15.73 51.08
N GLU A 238 35.49 15.04 51.00
CA GLU A 238 34.15 15.32 51.56
C GLU A 238 33.16 16.27 50.83
N HIS A 239 32.12 15.61 50.29
CA HIS A 239 30.70 16.01 50.33
C HIS A 239 30.28 17.40 49.82
N THR A 240 30.00 17.47 48.51
CA THR A 240 28.82 18.22 48.02
C THR A 240 28.11 17.40 46.93
N ILE A 241 26.79 17.35 47.01
CA ILE A 241 25.93 16.54 46.14
C ILE A 241 25.90 17.17 44.74
N LEU A 242 26.65 16.60 43.81
CA LEU A 242 26.34 16.76 42.40
C LEU A 242 25.26 15.75 42.04
N VAL A 243 24.05 16.24 41.81
CA VAL A 243 23.07 15.54 40.98
C VAL A 243 23.64 15.51 39.57
N SER A 244 24.49 14.52 39.33
CA SER A 244 24.70 13.99 38.00
C SER A 244 23.33 13.52 37.53
N GLN A 245 22.64 14.41 36.83
CA GLN A 245 21.78 13.97 35.74
C GLN A 245 22.64 13.00 34.95
N LYS A 246 22.37 11.70 35.07
CA LYS A 246 22.84 10.74 34.08
C LYS A 246 22.33 11.33 32.78
N ALA A 247 23.25 11.93 32.01
CA ALA A 247 22.96 12.32 30.65
C ALA A 247 22.49 11.03 30.00
N LYS A 248 21.17 10.93 29.75
CA LYS A 248 20.63 9.80 29.01
C LYS A 248 21.51 9.69 27.76
N PRO A 249 21.96 8.48 27.38
CA PRO A 249 22.73 8.32 26.16
C PRO A 249 21.99 9.08 25.06
N LYS A 250 22.68 10.04 24.44
CA LYS A 250 22.08 10.96 23.49
C LYS A 250 21.68 10.10 22.29
N ALA A 251 20.44 9.64 22.28
CA ALA A 251 19.98 8.67 21.30
C ALA A 251 20.19 9.27 19.92
N GLU A 252 21.06 8.64 19.13
CA GLU A 252 21.38 9.10 17.78
C GLU A 252 20.15 8.99 16.85
N VAL A 253 19.14 8.23 17.29
CA VAL A 253 17.85 8.07 16.62
C VAL A 253 16.70 8.29 17.61
N TYR A 254 15.69 9.03 17.16
CA TYR A 254 14.51 9.38 17.91
C TYR A 254 13.28 9.39 16.99
N LEU A 255 12.11 9.06 17.54
CA LEU A 255 10.83 9.24 16.87
C LEU A 255 10.29 10.63 17.19
N THR A 256 9.72 11.32 16.21
CA THR A 256 9.10 12.65 16.44
C THR A 256 7.59 12.57 16.21
N ASP A 257 6.78 13.12 17.12
CA ASP A 257 5.33 13.23 16.92
C ASP A 257 4.93 14.49 16.13
N ASN A 258 3.65 14.56 15.71
CA ASN A 258 3.11 15.71 14.97
C ASN A 258 3.10 17.03 15.77
N SER A 259 3.44 17.02 17.06
CA SER A 259 3.63 18.22 17.89
C SER A 259 5.11 18.61 18.07
N GLY A 260 6.03 17.90 17.41
CA GLY A 260 7.48 18.14 17.51
C GLY A 260 8.11 17.56 18.78
N ARG A 261 7.44 16.65 19.50
CA ARG A 261 8.04 15.96 20.65
C ARG A 261 8.85 14.77 20.19
N GLU A 262 10.10 14.74 20.63
CA GLU A 262 11.08 13.69 20.32
C GLU A 262 11.06 12.60 21.41
N TYR A 263 11.07 11.35 20.97
CA TYR A 263 11.08 10.14 21.79
C TYR A 263 12.36 9.36 21.47
N PRO A 264 13.38 9.36 22.34
CA PRO A 264 14.64 8.68 22.08
C PRO A 264 14.45 7.16 22.03
N LEU A 265 15.04 6.50 21.03
CA LEU A 265 15.08 5.05 20.94
C LEU A 265 16.30 4.54 21.74
N ASP A 266 16.09 4.18 23.00
CA ASP A 266 17.16 3.78 23.93
C ASP A 266 17.35 2.26 24.07
N HIS A 267 16.50 1.45 23.43
CA HIS A 267 16.60 -0.01 23.35
C HIS A 267 15.85 -0.55 22.12
N PHE A 268 16.11 -1.82 21.75
CA PHE A 268 15.39 -2.53 20.69
C PHE A 268 15.09 -3.98 21.15
N PRO A 269 13.92 -4.57 20.81
CA PRO A 269 12.79 -3.96 20.10
C PRO A 269 12.10 -2.88 20.93
N PHE A 270 11.80 -1.73 20.30
CA PHE A 270 11.12 -0.60 20.94
C PHE A 270 9.63 -0.64 20.60
N VAL A 271 8.76 -0.92 21.56
CA VAL A 271 7.35 -1.25 21.30
C VAL A 271 6.47 0.00 21.34
N ILE A 272 5.63 0.14 20.31
CA ILE A 272 4.68 1.25 20.13
C ILE A 272 3.26 0.71 20.19
N GLY A 273 2.37 1.36 20.94
CA GLY A 273 0.94 1.03 20.90
C GLY A 273 0.09 1.64 22.02
N ARG A 274 -1.16 1.20 22.13
CA ARG A 274 -2.17 1.80 23.01
C ARG A 274 -2.09 1.33 24.46
N LYS A 275 -1.46 0.19 24.76
CA LYS A 275 -1.26 -0.28 26.14
C LYS A 275 -0.30 0.68 26.87
N LYS A 276 -0.47 0.81 28.20
CA LYS A 276 0.43 1.59 29.08
C LYS A 276 1.79 0.93 29.32
N ASN A 277 1.95 -0.33 28.90
CA ASN A 277 3.15 -1.16 29.10
C ASN A 277 4.04 -1.22 27.84
N ASN A 278 3.89 -0.24 26.95
CA ASN A 278 4.68 -0.10 25.73
C ASN A 278 5.59 1.12 25.88
N ASP A 279 6.77 1.06 25.27
CA ASP A 279 7.82 2.07 25.40
C ASP A 279 7.38 3.42 24.84
N LEU A 280 6.63 3.41 23.74
CA LEU A 280 5.80 4.52 23.30
C LEU A 280 4.31 4.18 23.45
N SER A 281 3.74 4.58 24.58
CA SER A 281 2.31 4.48 24.85
C SER A 281 1.53 5.62 24.18
N LEU A 282 0.58 5.28 23.32
CA LEU A 282 -0.32 6.18 22.60
C LEU A 282 -1.77 5.98 23.09
N PRO A 283 -2.11 6.37 24.33
CA PRO A 283 -3.46 6.21 24.88
C PRO A 283 -4.48 7.09 24.15
N GLY A 284 -5.72 6.60 24.04
CA GLY A 284 -6.84 7.35 23.46
C GLY A 284 -6.99 7.21 21.94
N SER A 285 -5.97 6.75 21.21
CA SER A 285 -6.12 6.49 19.77
C SER A 285 -6.88 5.19 19.49
N GLY A 286 -8.10 5.31 18.95
CA GLY A 286 -8.92 4.17 18.55
C GLY A 286 -8.39 3.39 17.35
N THR A 287 -7.43 3.94 16.61
CA THR A 287 -6.79 3.29 15.45
C THR A 287 -5.51 2.52 15.82
N VAL A 288 -4.99 2.68 17.04
CA VAL A 288 -3.76 2.02 17.49
C VAL A 288 -4.09 0.75 18.29
N SER A 289 -3.43 -0.37 17.95
CA SER A 289 -3.58 -1.67 18.64
C SER A 289 -2.94 -1.66 20.03
N GLY A 290 -3.20 -2.70 20.83
CA GLY A 290 -2.63 -2.85 22.18
C GLY A 290 -1.10 -2.83 22.16
N GLU A 291 -0.50 -3.77 21.45
CA GLU A 291 0.82 -3.65 20.81
C GLU A 291 0.53 -3.44 19.32
N HIS A 292 1.16 -2.45 18.69
CA HIS A 292 0.81 -2.05 17.32
C HIS A 292 2.00 -2.19 16.37
N ALA A 293 3.15 -1.67 16.78
CA ALA A 293 4.40 -1.82 16.05
C ALA A 293 5.57 -2.05 17.01
N ALA A 294 6.67 -2.56 16.50
CA ALA A 294 7.97 -2.49 17.15
C ALA A 294 8.99 -1.87 16.18
N VAL A 295 9.88 -1.01 16.68
CA VAL A 295 11.10 -0.68 15.93
C VAL A 295 12.15 -1.72 16.30
N ILE A 296 12.80 -2.31 15.30
CA ILE A 296 13.92 -3.25 15.47
C ILE A 296 15.16 -2.68 14.79
N SER A 297 16.34 -3.10 15.25
CA SER A 297 17.64 -2.68 14.73
C SER A 297 18.42 -3.92 14.27
N GLU A 298 18.61 -4.09 12.97
CA GLU A 298 19.36 -5.20 12.38
C GLU A 298 20.43 -4.66 11.43
N GLY A 299 21.67 -5.14 11.56
CA GLY A 299 22.78 -4.73 10.67
C GLY A 299 23.21 -3.25 10.75
N GLY A 300 22.64 -2.46 11.66
CA GLY A 300 22.80 -0.99 11.70
C GLY A 300 21.69 -0.22 10.98
N GLU A 301 20.70 -0.92 10.41
CA GLU A 301 19.48 -0.33 9.86
C GLU A 301 18.30 -0.51 10.83
N TYR A 302 17.33 0.39 10.75
CA TYR A 302 16.13 0.39 11.59
C TYR A 302 14.90 0.01 10.77
N PHE A 303 14.18 -1.02 11.23
CA PHE A 303 12.96 -1.51 10.58
C PHE A 303 11.77 -1.32 11.52
N ILE A 304 10.57 -1.17 10.95
CA ILE A 304 9.31 -1.14 11.69
C ILE A 304 8.51 -2.41 11.41
N GLU A 305 8.33 -3.23 12.44
CA GLU A 305 7.57 -4.48 12.42
C GLU A 305 6.13 -4.21 12.86
N ASP A 306 5.13 -4.58 12.04
CA ASP A 306 3.73 -4.56 12.47
C ASP A 306 3.42 -5.77 13.37
N ARG A 307 2.87 -5.50 14.56
CA ARG A 307 2.63 -6.53 15.58
C ARG A 307 1.17 -7.04 15.52
N ASP A 308 0.82 -7.65 14.39
CA ASP A 308 -0.55 -8.12 14.05
C ASP A 308 -1.62 -7.05 14.29
N SER A 309 -1.36 -5.84 13.80
CA SER A 309 -2.11 -4.66 14.22
C SER A 309 -3.41 -4.49 13.41
N ALA A 310 -4.49 -4.08 14.09
CA ALA A 310 -5.85 -4.13 13.54
C ALA A 310 -6.09 -3.18 12.36
N ASN A 311 -5.27 -2.14 12.23
CA ASN A 311 -5.33 -1.17 11.14
C ASN A 311 -4.06 -1.17 10.27
N GLY A 312 -3.03 -1.95 10.63
CA GLY A 312 -1.70 -1.91 10.03
C GLY A 312 -0.86 -0.72 10.49
N THR A 313 0.45 -0.89 10.43
CA THR A 313 1.48 0.13 10.65
C THR A 313 1.95 0.67 9.30
N PHE A 314 2.04 1.99 9.17
CA PHE A 314 2.36 2.66 7.91
C PHE A 314 3.54 3.61 8.09
N LEU A 315 4.52 3.51 7.19
CA LEU A 315 5.58 4.48 7.02
C LEU A 315 5.20 5.43 5.87
N ASN A 316 5.32 6.74 6.09
CA ASN A 316 5.09 7.81 5.10
C ASN A 316 3.67 7.94 4.50
N SER A 317 2.65 7.22 5.00
CA SER A 317 1.24 7.37 4.58
C SER A 317 0.28 7.32 5.77
N PRO A 318 -0.81 8.12 5.79
CA PRO A 318 -1.81 8.06 6.86
C PRO A 318 -2.65 6.77 6.77
N PRO A 319 -3.16 6.26 7.91
CA PRO A 319 -4.05 5.10 7.89
C PRO A 319 -5.36 5.42 7.16
N PRO A 320 -5.95 4.45 6.42
CA PRO A 320 -7.23 4.67 5.74
C PRO A 320 -8.32 4.99 6.77
N THR A 321 -8.95 6.15 6.64
CA THR A 321 -9.96 6.65 7.59
C THR A 321 -11.12 5.66 7.74
N ALA A 322 -11.21 5.03 8.90
CA ALA A 322 -12.27 4.09 9.24
C ALA A 322 -13.61 4.81 9.45
N VAL A 323 -14.57 4.59 8.54
CA VAL A 323 -15.97 4.94 8.75
C VAL A 323 -16.53 4.03 9.83
N ARG A 324 -16.97 4.59 10.97
CA ARG A 324 -17.64 3.84 12.04
C ARG A 324 -19.07 3.49 11.64
N GLY A 325 -19.43 2.23 11.81
CA GLY A 325 -20.79 1.68 11.69
C GLY A 325 -20.84 0.30 12.33
#